data_AF-A0A6J4WXW3-F1
#
_entry.id   AF-A0A6J4WXW3-F1
#
_cell.length_a   1.000
_cell.length_b   1.000
_cell.length_c   1.000
_cell.angle_alpha   90.00
_cell.angle_beta   90.00
_cell.angle_gamma   90.00
#
_symmetry.space_group_name_H-M   'P 1'
#
loop_
_entity.id
_entity.type
_entity.pdbx_description
1 polymer ?
#
loop_
_entity_poly.entity_id
_entity_poly.type
_entity_poly.pdbx_seq_one_letter_code
_entity_poly.pdbx_strand_id
1 'polypeptide(L)' 'MGIELPPAVTPVANYVPAVRSGNLVFLSGHGPFDESGAVITGKVGADLTAEQGYQAARRIAIGLLGSLKTVSTLKM' A
#
# COMPACT_ATOMS: atom_id res chain seq x y z
N MET A 1 0.50 -18.28 -3.76
CA MET A 1 -0.29 -17.14 -3.22
C MET A 1 -1.26 -16.56 -4.25
N GLY A 2 -1.00 -16.58 -5.57
CA GLY A 2 -2.02 -16.22 -6.58
C GLY A 2 -2.49 -14.76 -6.50
N ILE A 3 -1.65 -13.86 -5.99
CA ILE A 3 -1.98 -12.44 -5.79
C ILE A 3 -1.49 -11.65 -7.00
N GLU A 4 -2.40 -10.95 -7.65
CA GLU A 4 -2.07 -9.95 -8.66
C GLU A 4 -1.71 -8.62 -7.97
N LEU A 5 -0.58 -8.03 -8.36
CA LEU A 5 -0.15 -6.76 -7.79
C LEU A 5 -0.90 -5.61 -8.46
N PRO A 6 -1.57 -4.74 -7.68
CA PRO A 6 -2.25 -3.58 -8.23
C PRO A 6 -1.22 -2.61 -8.83
N PRO A 7 -1.66 -1.75 -9.77
CA PRO A 7 -0.84 -0.62 -10.20
C PRO A 7 -0.51 0.27 -8.99
N ALA A 8 0.62 0.99 -9.07
CA ALA A 8 0.99 1.91 -8.00
C ALA A 8 -0.09 2.97 -7.81
N VAL A 9 -0.39 3.25 -6.54
CA VAL A 9 -1.37 4.26 -6.15
C VAL A 9 -0.88 5.64 -6.59
N THR A 10 -1.76 6.42 -7.21
CA THR A 10 -1.50 7.82 -7.55
C THR A 10 -1.34 8.64 -6.25
N PRO A 11 -0.23 9.36 -6.06
CA PRO A 11 -0.06 10.22 -4.90
C PRO A 11 -1.18 11.25 -4.78
N VAL A 12 -1.69 11.45 -3.57
CA VAL A 12 -2.77 12.43 -3.29
C VAL A 12 -2.23 13.86 -3.19
N ALA A 13 -0.91 14.02 -3.08
CA ALA A 13 -0.21 15.30 -2.95
C ALA A 13 1.18 15.24 -3.60
N ASN A 14 2.00 16.28 -3.38
CA ASN A 14 3.36 16.39 -3.92
C ASN A 14 4.36 15.49 -3.18
N TYR A 15 4.21 14.18 -3.36
CA TYR A 15 5.17 13.17 -2.92
C TYR A 15 5.25 12.04 -3.95
N VAL A 16 6.33 11.27 -3.92
CA VAL A 16 6.48 10.09 -4.76
C VAL A 16 6.09 8.83 -3.98
N PRO A 17 5.51 7.81 -4.64
CA PRO A 17 5.06 6.60 -3.95
C PRO A 17 6.22 5.80 -3.35
N ALA A 18 7.43 5.98 -3.88
CA ALA A 18 8.63 5.31 -3.42
C ALA A 18 9.90 6.02 -3.90
N VAL A 19 10.96 6.00 -3.07
CA VAL A 19 12.30 6.49 -3.42
C VAL A 19 13.36 5.44 -3.12
N ARG A 20 14.40 5.36 -3.94
CA ARG A 20 15.57 4.51 -3.70
C ARG A 20 16.74 5.34 -3.22
N SER A 21 17.37 4.92 -2.13
CA SER A 21 18.66 5.45 -1.66
C SER A 21 19.63 4.29 -1.49
N GLY A 22 20.62 4.20 -2.38
CA GLY A 22 21.55 3.06 -2.42
C GLY A 22 20.84 1.72 -2.68
N ASN A 23 20.89 0.83 -1.69
CA ASN A 23 20.22 -0.47 -1.69
C ASN A 23 18.89 -0.50 -0.91
N LEU A 24 18.45 0.64 -0.38
CA LEU A 24 17.19 0.76 0.35
C LEU A 24 16.12 1.43 -0.51
N VAL A 25 14.88 0.97 -0.38
CA VAL A 25 13.70 1.62 -0.97
C VAL A 25 12.78 2.05 0.16
N PHE A 26 12.46 3.34 0.20
CA PHE A 26 11.52 3.93 1.13
C PHE A 26 10.19 4.10 0.42
N LEU A 27 9.14 3.50 0.98
CA LEU A 27 7.77 3.59 0.47
C LEU A 27 7.02 4.68 1.24
N SER A 28 6.22 5.47 0.54
CA SER A 28 5.29 6.39 1.17
C SER A 28 4.14 5.63 1.85
N GLY A 29 3.38 6.32 2.70
CA GLY A 29 2.24 5.69 3.38
C GLY A 29 1.14 5.27 2.40
N HIS A 30 0.69 4.02 2.51
CA HIS A 30 -0.47 3.49 1.78
C HIS A 30 -1.66 3.41 2.72
N GLY A 31 -2.78 3.98 2.30
CA GLY A 31 -4.03 3.92 3.05
C GLY A 31 -4.70 2.55 2.96
N PRO A 32 -5.50 2.18 3.98
CA PRO A 32 -6.36 1.00 3.91
C PRO A 32 -7.58 1.31 3.05
N PHE A 33 -7.47 1.12 1.73
CA PHE A 33 -8.60 1.25 0.82
C PHE A 33 -9.27 -0.11 0.63
N ASP A 34 -10.60 -0.11 0.54
CA ASP A 34 -11.37 -1.27 0.12
C ASP A 34 -11.45 -1.41 -1.41
N GLU A 35 -12.17 -2.42 -1.88
CA GLU A 35 -12.32 -2.71 -3.32
C GLU A 35 -13.09 -1.62 -4.07
N SER A 36 -13.90 -0.82 -3.36
CA SER A 36 -14.61 0.33 -3.91
C SER A 36 -13.75 1.61 -3.93
N GLY A 37 -12.55 1.57 -3.32
CA GLY A 37 -11.69 2.72 -3.13
C GLY A 37 -12.06 3.56 -1.90
N ALA A 38 -12.97 3.09 -1.05
CA ALA A 38 -13.31 3.76 0.19
C ALA A 38 -12.27 3.46 1.28
N VAL A 39 -11.99 4.45 2.14
CA VAL A 39 -11.05 4.29 3.25
C VAL A 39 -11.70 3.48 4.36
N ILE A 40 -11.06 2.39 4.75
CA ILE A 40 -11.43 1.63 5.95
C ILE A 40 -11.00 2.45 7.17
N THR A 41 -11.94 2.79 8.03
CA THR A 41 -11.72 3.62 9.22
C THR A 41 -12.20 2.91 10.48
N GLY A 42 -11.67 3.34 11.64
CA GLY A 42 -12.01 2.76 12.94
C GLY A 42 -10.81 2.11 13.65
N LYS A 43 -10.97 1.85 14.94
CA LYS A 43 -9.96 1.25 15.81
C LYS A 43 -10.17 -0.27 15.92
N VAL A 44 -9.11 -1.05 15.69
CA VAL A 44 -9.13 -2.49 15.94
C VAL A 44 -9.35 -2.78 17.42
N GLY A 45 -10.30 -3.67 17.72
CA GLY A 45 -10.77 -3.99 19.06
C GLY A 45 -11.90 -3.10 19.58
N ALA A 46 -12.32 -2.07 18.83
CA ALA A 46 -13.49 -1.25 19.14
C ALA A 46 -14.47 -1.21 17.95
N ASP A 47 -14.01 -0.68 16.81
CA ASP A 47 -14.82 -0.52 15.60
C ASP A 47 -14.54 -1.65 14.58
N LEU A 48 -13.34 -2.23 14.62
CA LEU A 48 -12.90 -3.31 13.74
C LEU A 48 -12.52 -4.54 14.55
N THR A 49 -12.83 -5.73 14.03
CA THR A 49 -12.29 -6.98 14.57
C THR A 49 -10.81 -7.14 14.20
N ALA A 50 -10.09 -8.00 14.91
CA ALA A 50 -8.70 -8.34 14.57
C ALA A 50 -8.58 -8.89 13.14
N GLU A 51 -9.55 -9.69 12.70
CA GLU A 51 -9.60 -10.24 11.34
C GLU A 51 -9.77 -9.12 10.29
N GLN A 52 -10.69 -8.17 10.53
CA GLN A 52 -10.84 -7.01 9.64
C GLN A 52 -9.57 -6.16 9.57
N GLY A 53 -8.90 -5.97 10.71
CA GLY A 53 -7.59 -5.31 10.77
C GLY A 53 -6.52 -6.06 9.97
N TYR A 54 -6.48 -7.39 10.07
CA TYR A 54 -5.56 -8.23 9.30
C TYR A 54 -5.81 -8.11 7.80
N GLN A 55 -7.06 -8.17 7.35
CA GLN A 55 -7.40 -8.02 5.93
C GLN A 55 -7.05 -6.64 5.40
N ALA A 56 -7.28 -5.58 6.18
CA ALA A 56 -6.86 -4.22 5.82
C ALA A 56 -5.32 -4.12 5.69
N ALA A 57 -4.57 -4.65 6.65
CA ALA A 57 -3.12 -4.68 6.62
C ALA A 57 -2.57 -5.47 5.42
N ARG A 58 -3.20 -6.62 5.10
CA ARG A 58 -2.85 -7.42 3.92
C ARG A 58 -3.03 -6.63 2.63
N ARG A 59 -4.12 -5.87 2.49
CA ARG A 59 -4.36 -5.01 1.31
C ARG A 59 -3.32 -3.92 1.19
N ILE A 60 -3.00 -3.24 2.30
CA ILE A 60 -1.92 -2.24 2.34
C ILE A 60 -0.60 -2.85 1.87
N ALA A 61 -0.22 -4.03 2.38
CA ALA A 61 1.01 -4.72 1.99
C ALA A 61 1.06 -5.03 0.49
N ILE A 62 -0.06 -5.45 -0.10
CA ILE A 62 -0.15 -5.71 -1.54
C ILE A 62 0.01 -4.40 -2.34
N GLY A 63 -0.59 -3.30 -1.90
CA GLY A 63 -0.41 -1.98 -2.51
C GLY A 63 1.04 -1.47 -2.43
N LEU A 64 1.70 -1.68 -1.29
CA LEU A 64 3.12 -1.38 -1.09
C LEU A 64 4.00 -2.14 -2.08
N LEU A 65 3.72 -3.43 -2.30
CA LEU A 65 4.44 -4.24 -3.29
C LEU A 65 4.20 -3.74 -4.73
N GLY A 66 2.99 -3.28 -5.05
CA GLY A 66 2.69 -2.61 -6.31
C GLY A 66 3.54 -1.36 -6.53
N SER A 67 3.67 -0.51 -5.50
CA SER A 67 4.56 0.67 -5.54
C SER A 67 6.04 0.32 -5.55
N LEU A 68 6.47 -0.76 -4.90
CA LEU A 68 7.86 -1.23 -4.97
C LEU A 68 8.25 -1.66 -6.40
N LYS A 69 7.32 -2.29 -7.12
CA LYS A 69 7.52 -2.73 -8.51
C LYS A 69 7.86 -1.57 -9.45
N THR A 70 7.30 -0.38 -9.22
CA THR A 70 7.59 0.79 -10.08
C THR A 70 9.04 1.26 -9.95
N VAL A 71 9.59 1.25 -8.73
CA VAL A 71 11.00 1.61 -8.50
C VAL A 71 11.95 0.56 -9.04
N SER A 72 11.57 -0.72 -9.01
CA SER A 72 12.37 -1.78 -9.64
C SER A 72 12.43 -1.68 -11.16
N THR A 73 11.48 -0.96 -11.79
CA THR A 73 11.40 -0.82 -13.25
C THR A 73 11.99 0.50 -13.74
N LEU A 74 12.34 1.43 -12.84
CA LEU A 74 13.11 2.62 -13.17
C LEU A 74 14.53 2.21 -13.57
N LYS A 75 14.76 2.05 -14.87
CA LYS A 75 16.10 2.12 -15.45
C LYS A 75 16.63 3.55 -15.26
N MET A 76 17.89 3.61 -14.83
CA MET A 76 18.74 4.80 -14.82
C MET A 76 18.71 5.52 -16.17
#